data_AF-A0A7C1K1B0-F1
#
_entry.id   AF-A0A7C1K1B0-F1
#
_cell.length_a   1.000
_cell.length_b   1.000
_cell.length_c   1.000
_cell.angle_alpha   90.00
_cell.angle_beta   90.00
_cell.angle_gamma   90.00
#
_symmetry.space_group_name_H-M   'P 1'
#
loop_
_entity.id
_entity.type
_entity.pdbx_description
1 polymer ?
#
loop_
_entity_poly.entity_id
_entity_poly.type
_entity_poly.pdbx_seq_one_letter_code
_entity_poly.pdbx_strand_id
1 'polypeptide(L)' 'MDCPNCKTWNPDDKEVCWRCQTPLPKPKPPKKRTQSTGFPSWMWVLIVAFFAMTLLGQCLFAPLNVPQ' A
#
# COMPACT_ATOMS: atom_id res chain seq x y z
N MET A 1 25.76 9.31 14.50
CA MET A 1 26.74 9.25 13.38
C MET A 1 27.91 10.19 13.64
N ASP A 2 29.12 9.87 13.19
CA ASP A 2 30.30 10.74 13.39
C ASP A 2 30.47 11.78 12.28
N CYS A 3 30.93 12.98 12.64
CA CYS A 3 31.17 14.07 11.70
C CYS A 3 32.41 13.79 10.82
N PRO A 4 32.32 13.82 9.48
CA PRO A 4 33.46 13.52 8.60
C PRO A 4 34.58 14.55 8.66
N ASN A 5 34.30 15.77 9.15
CA ASN A 5 35.28 16.84 9.30
C ASN A 5 36.05 16.71 10.63
N CYS A 6 35.35 16.90 11.77
CA CYS A 6 36.02 16.96 13.08
C CYS A 6 35.97 15.66 13.91
N LYS A 7 35.50 14.55 13.34
CA LYS A 7 35.38 13.22 13.99
C LYS A 7 34.66 13.21 15.35
N THR A 8 33.78 14.18 15.60
CA THR A 8 32.94 14.21 16.80
C THR A 8 31.67 13.39 16.56
N TRP A 9 31.21 12.66 17.57
CA TRP A 9 29.91 12.00 17.53
C TRP A 9 28.77 13.02 17.51
N ASN A 10 27.76 12.75 16.69
CA ASN A 10 26.62 13.63 16.42
C ASN A 10 25.33 12.79 16.41
N PRO A 11 24.20 13.28 16.98
CA PRO A 11 22.90 12.63 16.82
C PRO A 11 22.48 12.53 15.35
N ASP A 12 21.72 11.50 15.00
CA ASP A 12 21.34 11.23 13.61
C ASP A 12 20.22 12.18 13.10
N ASP A 13 19.46 12.80 14.02
CA ASP A 13 18.46 13.84 13.72
C ASP A 13 19.05 15.23 13.47
N LYS A 14 20.37 15.40 13.60
CA LYS A 14 21.05 16.71 13.53
C LYS A 14 21.64 16.94 12.14
N GLU A 15 21.01 17.83 11.38
CA GLU A 15 21.47 18.23 10.04
C GLU A 15 22.83 18.95 10.00
N VAL A 16 23.29 19.45 11.15
CA VAL A 16 24.52 20.24 11.31
C VAL A 16 25.33 19.72 12.51
N CYS A 17 26.65 19.75 12.40
CA CYS A 17 27.56 19.30 13.44
C CYS A 17 27.57 20.28 14.62
N TRP A 18 27.24 19.81 15.82
CA TRP A 18 27.17 20.67 17.01
C TRP A 18 28.52 21.29 17.41
N ARG A 19 29.64 20.72 16.95
CA ARG A 19 31.01 21.14 17.31
C ARG A 19 31.72 22.00 16.26
N CYS A 20 31.54 21.71 14.98
CA CYS A 20 32.24 22.41 13.89
C CYS A 20 31.31 23.07 12.86
N GLN A 21 30.00 23.05 13.10
CA GLN A 21 28.93 23.62 12.24
C GLN A 21 28.95 23.21 10.75
N THR A 22 29.70 22.15 10.41
CA THR A 22 29.65 21.54 9.08
C THR A 22 28.32 20.79 8.92
N PRO A 23 27.61 20.91 7.79
CA PRO A 23 26.39 20.14 7.53
C PRO A 23 26.70 18.63 7.47
N LEU A 24 25.81 17.80 8.00
CA LEU A 24 25.94 16.35 7.96
C LEU A 24 25.30 15.75 6.69
N PRO A 25 25.82 14.61 6.20
CA PRO A 25 25.17 13.87 5.13
C PRO A 25 23.84 13.29 5.63
N LYS A 26 22.71 13.90 5.22
CA LYS A 26 21.38 13.42 5.62
C LYS A 26 21.19 11.96 5.20
N PRO A 27 20.72 11.06 6.10
CA PRO A 27 20.39 9.70 5.70
C PRO A 27 19.31 9.73 4.62
N LYS A 28 19.47 8.92 3.56
CA LYS A 28 18.49 8.87 2.47
C LYS A 28 17.14 8.43 3.05
N PRO A 29 16.04 9.17 2.82
CA PRO A 29 14.75 8.80 3.39
C PRO A 29 14.36 7.41 2.89
N PRO A 30 13.84 6.52 3.76
CA PRO A 30 13.47 5.18 3.37
C PRO A 30 12.44 5.26 2.24
N LYS A 31 12.77 4.67 1.08
CA LYS A 31 11.90 4.67 -0.10
C LYS A 31 10.55 4.08 0.29
N LYS A 32 9.52 4.93 0.42
CA LYS A 32 8.16 4.50 0.77
C LYS A 32 7.76 3.38 -0.19
N ARG A 33 7.64 2.15 0.33
CA ARG A 33 6.97 1.08 -0.39
C ARG A 33 5.51 1.49 -0.44
N THR A 34 5.03 1.87 -1.62
CA THR A 34 3.59 2.01 -1.87
C THR A 34 2.97 0.63 -1.77
N GLN A 35 2.59 0.25 -0.54
CA GLN A 35 1.90 -1.00 -0.27
C GLN A 35 0.49 -0.87 -0.85
N SER A 36 0.32 -1.40 -2.06
CA SER A 36 -0.97 -1.40 -2.77
C SER A 36 -1.91 -2.43 -2.15
N THR A 37 -2.42 -2.12 -0.95
CA THR A 37 -3.39 -2.92 -0.19
C THR A 37 -4.80 -2.80 -0.80
N GLY A 38 -4.89 -2.98 -2.13
CA GLY A 38 -6.11 -2.88 -2.91
C GLY A 38 -6.57 -4.23 -3.44
N PHE A 39 -7.89 -4.45 -3.45
CA PHE A 39 -8.56 -5.63 -4.00
C PHE A 39 -8.28 -5.69 -5.52
N PRO A 40 -7.61 -6.73 -6.06
CA PRO A 40 -7.09 -6.71 -7.43
C PRO A 40 -8.20 -6.70 -8.48
N SER A 41 -8.00 -6.01 -9.61
CA SER A 41 -9.07 -5.74 -10.59
C SER A 41 -9.77 -6.99 -11.15
N TRP A 42 -9.08 -8.13 -11.23
CA TRP A 42 -9.67 -9.41 -11.64
C TRP A 42 -10.77 -9.92 -10.69
N MET A 43 -10.69 -9.55 -9.41
CA MET A 43 -11.66 -9.91 -8.36
C MET A 43 -13.06 -9.34 -8.66
N TRP A 44 -13.14 -8.19 -9.34
CA TRP A 44 -14.41 -7.63 -9.83
C TRP A 44 -15.01 -8.44 -10.98
N VAL A 45 -14.18 -9.06 -11.83
CA VAL A 45 -14.65 -9.95 -12.91
C VAL A 45 -15.32 -11.18 -12.30
N LEU A 46 -14.78 -11.74 -11.21
CA LEU A 46 -15.39 -12.84 -10.47
C LEU A 46 -16.73 -12.43 -9.82
N ILE A 47 -16.82 -11.23 -9.23
CA ILE A 47 -18.08 -10.72 -8.65
C ILE A 47 -19.16 -10.57 -9.73
N VAL A 48 -18.83 -9.95 -10.87
CA VAL A 48 -19.77 -9.76 -11.98
C VAL A 48 -20.20 -11.10 -12.58
N ALA A 49 -19.27 -12.05 -12.76
CA ALA A 49 -19.57 -13.39 -13.27
C ALA A 49 -20.48 -14.17 -12.31
N PHE A 50 -20.22 -14.13 -10.99
CA PHE A 50 -21.06 -14.78 -10.00
C PHE A 50 -22.48 -14.18 -9.97
N PHE A 51 -22.60 -12.86 -9.99
CA PHE A 51 -23.90 -12.18 -9.98
C PHE A 51 -24.69 -12.40 -11.27
N ALA A 52 -24.01 -12.44 -12.43
CA ALA A 52 -24.65 -12.84 -13.69
C ALA A 52 -25.12 -14.31 -13.65
N MET A 53 -24.33 -15.21 -13.07
CA MET A 53 -24.68 -16.63 -12.96
C MET A 53 -25.87 -16.87 -12.03
N THR A 54 -26.00 -16.15 -10.91
CA THR A 54 -27.19 -16.25 -10.04
C THR A 54 -28.43 -15.64 -10.68
N LEU A 55 -28.31 -14.50 -11.36
CA LEU A 55 -29.42 -13.88 -12.12
C LEU A 55 -29.90 -14.76 -13.27
N LEU A 56 -29.00 -15.43 -14.01
CA LEU A 56 -29.37 -16.42 -15.03
C LEU A 56 -29.96 -17.68 -14.40
N GLY A 57 -29.43 -18.12 -13.25
CA GLY A 57 -29.98 -19.23 -12.48
C GLY A 57 -31.44 -19.01 -12.09
N GLN A 58 -31.81 -17.82 -11.63
CA GLN A 58 -33.20 -17.49 -11.29
C GLN A 58 -34.13 -17.56 -12.52
N CYS A 59 -33.63 -17.24 -13.73
CA CYS A 59 -34.43 -17.27 -14.96
C CYS A 59 -34.55 -18.69 -15.55
N LEU A 60 -33.63 -19.60 -15.24
CA LEU A 60 -33.58 -20.95 -15.78
C LEU A 60 -34.12 -22.02 -14.82
N PHE A 61 -34.12 -21.76 -13.51
CA PHE A 61 -34.50 -22.72 -12.47
C PHE A 61 -35.66 -22.26 -11.56
N ALA A 62 -36.26 -21.09 -11.80
CA ALA A 62 -37.52 -20.74 -11.14
C ALA A 62 -38.67 -21.64 -11.64
N PRO A 63 -39.43 -22.31 -10.75
CA PRO A 63 -40.58 -23.10 -11.15
C PRO A 63 -41.71 -22.16 -11.61
N LEU A 64 -41.96 -22.12 -12.92
CA LEU A 64 -42.97 -21.26 -13.56
C LEU A 64 -44.45 -21.55 -13.18
N ASN A 65 -44.71 -22.43 -12.22
CA ASN A 65 -46.07 -22.85 -11.88
C ASN A 65 -46.22 -23.28 -10.40
N VAL A 66 -46.63 -22.33 -9.55
CA VAL A 66 -47.29 -22.62 -8.27
C VAL A 66 -48.62 -21.85 -8.25
N PRO A 67 -49.70 -22.41 -8.84
CA PRO A 67 -51.04 -21.94 -8.55
C PRO A 67 -51.37 -22.20 -7.08
N GLN A 68 -52.19 -21.32 -6.49
CA GLN A 68 -52.81 -21.51 -5.17
C GLN A 68 -54.06 -22.38 -5.27
#